data_AF-A0A661SQ17-F1
#
_entry.id   AF-A0A661SQ17-F1
#
_cell.length_a   1.000
_cell.length_b   1.000
_cell.length_c   1.000
_cell.angle_alpha   90.00
_cell.angle_beta   90.00
_cell.angle_gamma   90.00
#
_symmetry.space_group_name_H-M   'P 1'
#
loop_
_entity.id
_entity.type
_entity.pdbx_description
1 polymer ?
#
loop_
_entity_poly.entity_id
_entity_poly.type
_entity_poly.pdbx_seq_one_letter_code
_entity_poly.pdbx_strand_id
1 'polypeptide(L)' 'TSVAAILELIKGLKFRKKKAAAFGCYGWSGESAKIISDSLESSGFEMVDDVLKVNWNPDDDSMEKCIAYGKEFAENSA' A
#
# COMPACT_ATOMS: atom_id res chain seq x y z
N THR A 1 3.62 16.15 -3.49
CA THR A 1 4.34 16.58 -2.28
C THR A 1 3.74 16.05 -0.98
N SER A 2 2.43 15.78 -0.89
CA SER A 2 1.79 15.31 0.36
C SER A 2 2.20 13.90 0.80
N VAL A 3 2.21 12.91 -0.09
CA VAL A 3 2.48 11.50 0.26
C VAL A 3 3.91 11.28 0.77
N ALA A 4 4.90 11.85 0.08
CA ALA A 4 6.30 11.74 0.48
C ALA A 4 6.57 12.32 1.89
N ALA A 5 5.95 13.47 2.21
CA ALA A 5 6.08 14.07 3.54
C ALA A 5 5.49 13.16 4.64
N ILE A 6 4.36 12.50 4.38
CA ILE A 6 3.75 11.56 5.33
C ILE A 6 4.65 10.35 5.54
N LEU A 7 5.26 9.80 4.49
CA LEU A 7 6.17 8.66 4.60
C LEU A 7 7.41 9.01 5.44
N GLU A 8 7.98 10.19 5.24
CA GLU A 8 9.10 10.67 6.07
C GLU A 8 8.70 10.85 7.54
N LEU A 9 7.49 11.35 7.81
CA LEU A 9 6.96 11.43 9.18
C LEU A 9 6.78 10.04 9.80
N ILE A 10 6.19 9.09 9.07
CA ILE A 10 6.02 7.69 9.50
C ILE A 10 7.36 7.07 9.87
N LYS A 11 8.37 7.25 9.01
CA LYS A 11 9.74 6.77 9.22
C LYS A 11 10.36 7.37 10.48
N GLY A 12 10.17 8.67 10.71
CA GLY A 12 10.65 9.37 11.90
C GLY A 12 10.01 8.90 13.21
N LEU A 13 8.72 8.53 13.17
CA LEU A 13 7.96 8.08 14.34
C LEU A 13 8.33 6.65 14.79
N LYS A 14 8.98 5.85 13.94
CA LYS A 14 9.49 4.50 14.26
C LYS A 14 8.42 3.62 14.92
N PHE A 15 7.25 3.52 14.28
CA PHE A 15 6.21 2.60 14.72
C PHE A 15 6.74 1.17 14.81
N ARG A 16 6.21 0.39 15.76
CA ARG A 16 6.61 -1.00 15.98
C ARG A 16 5.39 -1.90 15.94
N LYS A 17 5.59 -3.14 15.49
CA LYS A 17 4.55 -4.18 15.42
C LYS A 17 3.32 -3.69 14.65
N LYS A 18 3.56 -2.99 13.53
CA LYS A 18 2.52 -2.51 12.64
C LYS A 18 2.64 -3.26 11.32
N LYS A 19 1.50 -3.80 10.89
CA LYS A 19 1.33 -4.40 9.57
C LYS A 19 0.94 -3.31 8.57
N ALA A 20 1.33 -3.47 7.31
CA ALA A 20 1.05 -2.51 6.25
C ALA A 20 0.77 -3.20 4.92
N ALA A 21 0.05 -2.50 4.07
CA ALA A 21 -0.23 -2.84 2.69
C ALA A 21 -0.26 -1.54 1.86
N ALA A 22 0.07 -1.65 0.58
CA ALA A 22 0.06 -0.54 -0.35
C ALA A 22 -0.72 -0.92 -1.60
N PHE A 23 -1.54 0.01 -2.09
CA PHE A 23 -2.33 -0.17 -3.31
C PHE A 23 -2.42 1.14 -4.06
N GLY A 24 -2.74 1.08 -5.35
CA GLY A 24 -2.99 2.31 -6.11
C GLY A 24 -3.26 2.11 -7.59
N CYS A 25 -3.67 3.20 -8.22
CA CYS A 25 -3.84 3.25 -9.67
C CYS A 25 -2.60 3.80 -10.36
N TYR A 26 -2.39 3.42 -11.63
CA TYR A 26 -1.28 3.92 -12.45
C TYR A 26 -1.67 4.11 -13.90
N GLY A 27 -0.99 5.02 -14.62
CA GLY A 27 -1.21 5.21 -16.07
C GLY A 27 -0.16 4.53 -16.94
N TRP A 28 1.13 4.72 -16.62
CA TRP A 28 2.24 4.27 -17.46
C TRP A 28 3.21 3.33 -16.72
N SER A 29 3.96 3.83 -15.73
CA SER A 29 5.03 3.03 -15.08
C SER A 29 4.56 2.13 -13.94
N GLY A 30 3.53 2.52 -13.19
CA GLY A 30 3.03 1.70 -12.07
C GLY A 30 3.96 1.59 -10.87
N GLU A 31 4.93 2.50 -10.73
CA GLU A 31 5.96 2.41 -9.69
C GLU A 31 5.52 2.98 -8.34
N SER A 32 4.57 3.92 -8.32
CA SER A 32 4.18 4.68 -7.13
C SER A 32 3.80 3.78 -5.94
N ALA A 33 2.91 2.81 -6.16
CA ALA A 33 2.44 1.92 -5.11
C ALA A 33 3.57 1.01 -4.59
N LYS A 34 4.54 0.64 -5.43
CA LYS A 34 5.75 -0.09 -5.01
C LYS A 34 6.67 0.79 -4.17
N ILE A 35 6.92 2.04 -4.57
CA ILE A 35 7.72 2.99 -3.80
C ILE A 35 7.13 3.19 -2.40
N ILE A 36 5.80 3.28 -2.29
CA ILE A 36 5.11 3.40 -0.99
C ILE A 36 5.33 2.13 -0.15
N SER A 37 5.14 0.94 -0.74
CA SER A 37 5.40 -0.35 -0.09
C SER A 37 6.82 -0.45 0.47
N ASP A 38 7.81 -0.21 -0.37
CA ASP A 38 9.23 -0.29 -0.01
C ASP A 38 9.58 0.76 1.07
N SER A 39 8.94 1.94 1.04
CA SER A 39 9.12 2.97 2.06
C SER A 39 8.55 2.58 3.42
N LEU A 40 7.36 1.95 3.45
CA LEU A 40 6.74 1.44 4.68
C LEU A 40 7.54 0.28 5.27
N GLU A 41 7.98 -0.66 4.44
CA GLU A 41 8.85 -1.78 4.85
C GLU A 41 10.16 -1.27 5.45
N SER A 42 10.84 -0.34 4.77
CA SER A 42 12.08 0.28 5.30
C SER A 42 11.86 1.12 6.57
N SER A 43 10.61 1.49 6.87
CA SER A 43 10.21 2.17 8.10
C SER A 43 9.89 1.21 9.25
N GLY A 44 10.01 -0.11 9.04
CA GLY A 44 9.85 -1.16 10.05
C GLY A 44 8.43 -1.74 10.14
N PHE A 45 7.60 -1.52 9.12
CA PHE A 45 6.31 -2.19 9.01
C PHE A 45 6.48 -3.59 8.42
N GLU A 46 5.62 -4.51 8.82
CA GLU A 46 5.49 -5.83 8.23
C GLU A 46 4.53 -5.75 7.04
N MET A 47 5.01 -6.00 5.83
CA MET A 47 4.16 -6.04 4.65
C MET A 47 3.43 -7.38 4.60
N VAL A 48 2.09 -7.35 4.60
CA VAL A 48 1.28 -8.57 4.69
C VAL A 48 0.87 -9.14 3.34
N ASP A 49 0.94 -8.35 2.28
CA ASP A 49 0.52 -8.74 0.93
C ASP A 49 1.33 -7.99 -0.14
N ASP A 50 1.27 -8.50 -1.37
CA ASP A 50 1.79 -7.82 -2.55
C ASP A 50 1.00 -6.54 -2.85
N VAL A 51 1.64 -5.63 -3.59
CA VAL A 51 1.04 -4.34 -3.94
C VAL A 51 -0.06 -4.50 -4.99
N LEU A 52 -1.30 -4.18 -4.63
CA LEU A 52 -2.40 -4.14 -5.60
C LEU A 52 -2.26 -2.92 -6.52
N LYS A 53 -2.22 -3.16 -7.84
CA LYS A 53 -2.12 -2.12 -8.86
C LYS A 53 -3.28 -2.22 -9.84
N VAL A 54 -3.95 -1.10 -10.06
CA VAL A 54 -5.04 -0.97 -11.04
C VAL A 54 -4.61 -0.01 -12.15
N ASN A 55 -4.86 -0.37 -13.41
CA ASN A 55 -4.50 0.46 -14.53
C ASN A 55 -5.58 1.53 -14.77
N TRP A 56 -5.16 2.79 -14.97
CA TRP A 56 -6.01 3.94 -15.20
C TRP A 56 -7.14 4.09 -14.17
N ASN A 57 -8.36 4.31 -14.63
CA ASN A 57 -9.52 4.48 -13.78
C ASN A 57 -10.10 3.10 -13.45
N PRO A 58 -10.31 2.77 -12.16
CA PRO A 58 -10.95 1.52 -11.77
C PRO A 58 -12.34 1.37 -12.38
N ASP A 59 -12.65 0.14 -12.78
CA ASP A 59 -13.98 -0.36 -13.12
C ASP A 59 -14.55 -1.21 -11.97
N ASP A 60 -15.76 -1.75 -12.15
CA ASP A 60 -16.43 -2.56 -11.13
C ASP A 60 -15.60 -3.79 -10.74
N ASP A 61 -14.96 -4.47 -11.69
CA ASP A 61 -14.05 -5.59 -11.44
C ASP A 61 -12.84 -5.17 -10.58
N SER A 62 -12.27 -3.99 -10.85
CA SER A 62 -11.17 -3.43 -10.06
C SER A 62 -11.61 -3.06 -8.65
N MET A 63 -12.85 -2.60 -8.49
CA MET A 63 -13.44 -2.32 -7.17
C MET A 63 -13.62 -3.60 -6.37
N GLU A 64 -14.10 -4.69 -6.99
CA GLU A 64 -14.20 -6.00 -6.33
C GLU A 64 -12.84 -6.51 -5.87
N LYS A 65 -11.79 -6.34 -6.68
CA LYS A 65 -10.41 -6.68 -6.30
C LYS A 65 -9.92 -5.86 -5.10
N CYS A 66 -10.20 -4.57 -5.05
CA CYS A 66 -9.85 -3.72 -3.90
C CYS A 66 -10.57 -4.17 -2.62
N ILE A 67 -11.83 -4.59 -2.72
CA ILE A 67 -12.60 -5.10 -1.58
C ILE A 67 -12.03 -6.44 -1.10
N ALA A 68 -11.72 -7.36 -2.03
CA ALA A 68 -11.09 -8.64 -1.70
C ALA A 68 -9.72 -8.44 -1.03
N TYR A 69 -8.89 -7.56 -1.58
CA TYR A 69 -7.59 -7.18 -1.02
C TYR A 69 -7.71 -6.63 0.42
N GLY A 70 -8.72 -5.80 0.70
CA GLY A 70 -8.96 -5.31 2.05
C GLY A 70 -9.40 -6.40 3.04
N LYS A 71 -10.11 -7.43 2.57
CA LYS A 71 -10.48 -8.59 3.40
C LYS A 71 -9.27 -9.45 3.71
N GLU A 72 -8.45 -9.77 2.71
CA GLU A 72 -7.19 -10.51 2.87
C GLU A 72 -6.26 -9.79 3.85
N PHE A 73 -6.11 -8.47 3.69
CA PHE A 73 -5.34 -7.66 4.65
C PHE A 73 -5.86 -7.81 6.07
N ALA A 74 -7.18 -7.81 6.29
CA ALA A 74 -7.76 -7.92 7.63
C ALA A 74 -7.56 -9.31 8.24
N GLU A 75 -7.69 -10.37 7.43
CA GLU A 75 -7.45 -11.76 7.83
C GLU A 75 -5.97 -12.00 8.17
N ASN A 76 -5.07 -11.50 7.33
CA ASN A 76 -3.62 -11.60 7.52
C ASN A 76 -3.11 -10.63 8.60
N SER A 77 -3.91 -9.63 8.99
CA SER A 77 -3.57 -8.65 10.02
C SER A 77 -3.94 -9.07 11.44
N ALA A 78 -4.76 -10.11 11.60
CA ALA A 78 -5.09 -10.71 12.90
C ALA A 78 -3.86 -11.27 13.64
#